data_AF-A0A519FNM5-F1
#
_entry.id   AF-A0A519FNM5-F1
#
_cell.length_a   1.000
_cell.length_b   1.000
_cell.length_c   1.000
_cell.angle_alpha   90.00
_cell.angle_beta   90.00
_cell.angle_gamma   90.00
#
_symmetry.space_group_name_H-M   'P 1'
#
loop_
_entity.id
_entity.type
_entity.pdbx_description
1 polymer ?
#
loop_
_entity_poly.entity_id
_entity_poly.type
_entity_poly.pdbx_seq_one_letter_code
_entity_poly.pdbx_strand_id
1 'polypeptide(L)'
;MKLAATPLPLDASQISLVLELIEMRALAPQDTAAKFHQLGKSRVFSAAQRDAIELLFELEDDQIADALMRFADDEARELVRAQLPHEARLSFVAA
;
A
#
# COMPACT_ATOMS: atom_id res chain seq x y z
N MET A 1 21.02 -12.75 -13.51
CA MET A 1 19.60 -12.43 -13.22
C MET A 1 19.45 -12.40 -11.71
N LYS A 2 19.27 -11.22 -11.11
CA LYS A 2 18.92 -11.15 -9.68
C LYS A 2 17.52 -11.75 -9.56
N LEU A 3 17.36 -12.77 -8.72
CA LEU A 3 16.03 -13.24 -8.31
C LEU A 3 15.29 -11.99 -7.83
N ALA A 4 14.28 -11.55 -8.59
CA ALA A 4 13.32 -10.59 -8.11
C ALA A 4 12.60 -11.31 -6.97
N ALA A 5 13.14 -11.15 -5.75
CA ALA A 5 12.49 -11.66 -4.56
C ALA A 5 11.12 -11.00 -4.56
N THR A 6 10.07 -11.82 -4.66
CA THR A 6 8.71 -11.36 -4.43
C THR A 6 8.74 -10.50 -3.17
N PRO A 7 8.30 -9.24 -3.22
CA PRO A 7 8.38 -8.37 -2.06
C PRO A 7 7.75 -9.07 -0.88
N LEU A 8 8.44 -9.04 0.28
CA LEU A 8 7.83 -9.52 1.51
C LEU A 8 6.53 -8.74 1.72
N PRO A 9 5.47 -9.43 2.21
CA PRO A 9 4.22 -8.76 2.47
C PRO A 9 4.43 -7.60 3.46
N LEU A 10 3.59 -6.59 3.35
CA LEU A 10 3.54 -5.45 4.25
C LEU A 10 2.86 -5.87 5.55
N ASP A 11 3.51 -5.57 6.67
CA ASP A 11 2.92 -5.75 8.00
C ASP A 11 1.89 -4.65 8.32
N ALA A 12 1.19 -4.77 9.45
CA ALA A 12 0.15 -3.82 9.85
C ALA A 12 0.66 -2.39 10.04
N SER A 13 1.90 -2.21 10.51
CA SER A 13 2.51 -0.89 10.69
C SER A 13 2.84 -0.26 9.33
N GLN A 14 3.37 -1.07 8.41
CA GLN A 14 3.67 -0.70 7.05
C GLN A 14 2.40 -0.34 6.26
N ILE A 15 1.32 -1.14 6.36
CA ILE A 15 0.04 -0.84 5.71
C ILE A 15 -0.57 0.44 6.28
N SER A 16 -0.50 0.69 7.59
CA SER A 16 -1.01 1.93 8.18
C SER A 16 -0.35 3.17 7.55
N LEU A 17 0.97 3.12 7.33
CA LEU A 17 1.71 4.18 6.65
C LEU A 17 1.31 4.33 5.18
N VAL A 18 1.07 3.22 4.48
CA VAL A 18 0.65 3.25 3.07
C VAL A 18 -0.75 3.84 2.92
N LEU A 19 -1.70 3.48 3.79
CA LEU A 19 -3.04 4.07 3.82
C LEU A 19 -2.99 5.58 4.04
N GLU A 20 -2.17 6.03 4.99
CA GLU A 20 -1.97 7.47 5.22
C GLU A 20 -1.42 8.18 3.96
N LEU A 21 -0.47 7.57 3.25
CA LEU A 21 0.06 8.13 2.01
C LEU A 21 -1.00 8.19 0.90
N ILE A 22 -1.88 7.19 0.80
CA ILE A 22 -2.99 7.15 -0.16
C ILE A 22 -4.00 8.27 0.14
N GLU A 23 -4.38 8.47 1.41
CA GLU A 23 -5.27 9.57 1.80
C GLU A 23 -4.64 10.93 1.49
N MET A 24 -3.35 11.09 1.78
CA MET A 24 -2.62 12.34 1.50
C MET A 24 -2.50 12.62 0.00
N ARG A 25 -2.38 11.58 -0.86
CA ARG A 25 -2.16 11.72 -2.33
C ARG A 25 -3.18 12.63 -2.98
N ALA A 26 -4.46 12.52 -2.62
CA ALA A 26 -5.54 13.29 -3.23
C ALA A 26 -5.48 14.78 -2.87
N LEU A 27 -4.96 15.10 -1.67
CA LEU A 27 -4.99 16.45 -1.11
C LEU A 27 -3.65 17.20 -1.25
N ALA A 28 -2.54 16.47 -1.18
CA ALA A 28 -1.19 17.02 -1.10
C ALA A 28 -0.14 16.11 -1.77
N PRO A 29 -0.18 15.93 -3.10
CA PRO A 29 0.68 14.97 -3.81
C PRO A 29 2.18 15.26 -3.66
N GLN A 30 2.58 16.53 -3.53
CA GLN A 30 3.99 16.90 -3.30
C GLN A 30 4.47 16.48 -1.90
N ASP A 31 3.61 16.64 -0.89
CA ASP A 31 3.91 16.25 0.49
C ASP A 31 3.89 14.72 0.65
N THR A 32 2.98 14.03 -0.04
CA THR A 32 2.98 12.57 -0.14
C THR A 32 4.30 12.05 -0.70
N ALA A 33 4.79 12.62 -1.80
CA ALA A 33 6.07 12.23 -2.39
C ALA A 33 7.25 12.50 -1.43
N ALA A 34 7.25 13.66 -0.76
CA ALA A 34 8.28 13.99 0.23
C ALA A 34 8.30 13.01 1.41
N LYS A 35 7.12 12.67 1.94
CA LYS A 35 6.96 11.71 3.04
C LYS A 35 7.37 10.30 2.62
N PHE A 36 6.94 9.85 1.43
CA PHE A 36 7.33 8.54 0.90
C PHE A 36 8.85 8.44 0.72
N HIS A 37 9.48 9.48 0.18
CA HIS A 37 10.94 9.54 0.05
C HIS A 37 11.64 9.51 1.43
N GLN A 38 11.09 10.16 2.45
CA GLN A 38 11.62 10.09 3.82
C GLN A 38 11.52 8.67 4.40
N LEU A 39 10.39 7.98 4.20
CA LEU A 39 10.22 6.58 4.61
C LEU A 39 11.17 5.63 3.87
N GLY A 40 11.53 5.96 2.63
CA GLY A 40 12.56 5.24 1.88
C GLY A 40 13.96 5.37 2.48
N LYS A 41 14.26 6.47 3.20
CA LYS A 41 15.55 6.66 3.89
C LYS A 41 15.62 5.94 5.24
N SER A 42 14.48 5.77 5.93
CA SER A 42 14.42 5.13 7.25
C SER A 42 14.45 3.60 7.21
N ARG A 43 14.59 2.98 6.03
CA ARG A 43 14.54 1.52 5.81
C ARG A 43 13.24 0.87 6.33
N VAL A 44 12.16 1.64 6.43
CA VAL A 44 10.83 1.13 6.80
C VAL A 44 10.33 0.15 5.76
N PHE A 45 10.60 0.42 4.47
CA PHE A 45 10.28 -0.46 3.36
C PHE A 45 11.54 -0.99 2.69
N SER A 46 11.50 -2.25 2.25
CA SER A 46 12.52 -2.81 1.36
C SER A 46 12.47 -2.14 -0.03
N ALA A 47 13.48 -2.36 -0.88
CA ALA A 47 13.44 -1.86 -2.26
C ALA A 47 12.23 -2.39 -3.03
N ALA A 48 11.97 -3.69 -2.99
CA ALA A 48 10.84 -4.30 -3.69
C ALA A 48 9.48 -3.81 -3.15
N GLN A 49 9.37 -3.55 -1.84
CA GLN A 49 8.16 -2.97 -1.26
C GLN A 49 7.95 -1.52 -1.71
N ARG A 50 9.02 -0.72 -1.86
CA ARG A 50 8.91 0.65 -2.38
C ARG A 50 8.43 0.66 -3.82
N ASP A 51 9.00 -0.19 -4.68
CA ASP A 51 8.57 -0.30 -6.07
C ASP A 51 7.08 -0.70 -6.15
N ALA A 52 6.61 -1.60 -5.27
CA ALA A 52 5.20 -1.97 -5.18
C ALA A 52 4.31 -0.81 -4.70
N ILE A 53 4.77 0.00 -3.73
CA ILE A 53 4.01 1.16 -3.23
C ILE A 53 3.97 2.29 -4.28
N GLU A 54 5.03 2.51 -5.05
CA GLU A 54 5.00 3.47 -6.16
C GLU A 54 3.92 3.11 -7.18
N LEU A 55 3.78 1.82 -7.52
CA LEU A 55 2.71 1.34 -8.39
C LEU A 55 1.32 1.64 -7.82
N LEU A 56 1.13 1.61 -6.48
CA LEU A 56 -0.17 1.95 -5.86
C LEU A 56 -0.58 3.40 -6.12
N PHE A 57 0.37 4.33 -6.27
CA PHE A 57 0.05 5.73 -6.56
C PHE A 57 -0.41 5.96 -8.00
N GLU A 58 -0.18 4.99 -8.89
CA GLU A 58 -0.64 5.02 -10.28
C GLU A 58 -2.03 4.38 -10.46
N LEU A 59 -2.53 3.67 -9.44
CA LEU A 59 -3.83 3.00 -9.47
C LEU A 59 -5.00 3.96 -9.25
N GLU A 60 -6.15 3.59 -9.83
CA GLU A 60 -7.44 4.17 -9.49
C GLU A 60 -7.88 3.72 -8.09
N ASP A 61 -8.64 4.56 -7.38
CA ASP A 61 -8.98 4.35 -5.97
C ASP A 61 -9.70 3.01 -5.73
N ASP A 62 -10.52 2.56 -6.67
CA ASP A 62 -11.22 1.27 -6.62
C ASP A 62 -10.29 0.05 -6.78
N GLN A 63 -9.08 0.24 -7.31
CA GLN A 63 -8.07 -0.81 -7.49
C GLN A 63 -7.08 -0.89 -6.32
N ILE A 64 -7.01 0.16 -5.49
CA ILE A 64 -6.04 0.28 -4.39
C ILE A 64 -6.29 -0.79 -3.33
N ALA A 65 -7.53 -0.99 -2.89
CA ALA A 65 -7.85 -1.98 -1.87
C ALA A 65 -7.43 -3.40 -2.29
N ASP A 66 -7.69 -3.78 -3.54
CA ASP A 66 -7.29 -5.09 -4.09
C ASP A 66 -5.78 -5.27 -4.15
N ALA A 67 -5.07 -4.23 -4.58
CA ALA A 67 -3.62 -4.27 -4.61
C ALA A 67 -3.05 -4.40 -3.19
N LEU A 68 -3.56 -3.62 -2.22
CA LEU A 68 -3.16 -3.72 -0.82
C LEU A 68 -3.42 -5.11 -0.24
N MET A 69 -4.56 -5.74 -0.53
CA MET A 69 -4.87 -7.10 -0.07
C MET A 69 -3.89 -8.16 -0.57
N ARG A 70 -3.31 -7.98 -1.77
CA ARG A 70 -2.26 -8.86 -2.31
C ARG A 70 -0.90 -8.66 -1.64
N PHE A 71 -0.60 -7.43 -1.21
CA PHE A 71 0.67 -7.10 -0.58
C PHE A 71 0.65 -7.21 0.94
N ALA A 72 -0.51 -7.14 1.58
CA ALA A 72 -0.66 -7.24 3.03
C ALA A 72 -0.51 -8.67 3.55
N ASP A 73 0.11 -8.81 4.73
CA ASP A 73 0.01 -10.05 5.52
C ASP A 73 -1.39 -10.20 6.15
N ASP A 74 -1.62 -11.31 6.84
CA ASP A 74 -2.96 -11.63 7.36
C ASP A 74 -3.47 -10.62 8.40
N GLU A 75 -2.60 -10.07 9.25
CA GLU A 75 -2.97 -9.05 10.23
C GLU A 75 -3.25 -7.72 9.53
N ALA A 76 -2.41 -7.36 8.56
CA ALA A 76 -2.53 -6.11 7.83
C ALA A 76 -3.74 -6.10 6.89
N ARG A 77 -4.20 -7.26 6.40
CA ARG A 77 -5.45 -7.40 5.64
C ARG A 77 -6.68 -7.00 6.44
N GLU A 78 -6.71 -7.30 7.74
CA GLU A 78 -7.81 -6.84 8.61
C GLU A 78 -7.85 -5.31 8.69
N LEU A 79 -6.67 -4.67 8.70
CA LEU A 79 -6.56 -3.22 8.71
C LEU A 79 -7.02 -2.60 7.39
N VAL A 80 -6.68 -3.20 6.24
CA VAL A 80 -7.18 -2.77 4.92
C VAL A 80 -8.71 -2.87 4.87
N ARG A 81 -9.29 -3.98 5.35
CA ARG A 81 -10.75 -4.15 5.39
C ARG A 81 -11.44 -3.14 6.29
N ALA A 82 -10.81 -2.80 7.42
CA ALA A 82 -11.36 -1.84 8.37
C ALA A 82 -11.34 -0.40 7.83
N GLN A 83 -10.27 -0.02 7.12
CA GLN A 83 -10.05 1.37 6.69
C GLN A 83 -10.55 1.68 5.28
N LEU A 84 -10.64 0.67 4.40
CA LEU A 84 -11.25 0.79 3.06
C LEU A 84 -12.51 -0.10 2.94
N PRO A 85 -13.52 0.06 3.82
CA PRO A 85 -14.64 -0.88 3.90
C PRO A 85 -15.58 -0.84 2.70
N HIS A 86 -15.58 0.25 1.92
CA HIS A 86 -16.40 0.38 0.70
C HIS A 86 -15.72 -0.24 -0.52
N GLU A 87 -14.41 -0.08 -0.67
CA GLU A 87 -13.60 -0.63 -1.77
C GLU A 87 -13.32 -2.13 -1.56
N ALA A 88 -13.00 -2.56 -0.33
CA ALA A 88 -12.78 -3.97 0.00
C ALA A 88 -14.07 -4.82 -0.11
N ARG A 89 -15.25 -4.20 0.04
CA ARG A 89 -16.54 -4.88 -0.13
C ARG A 89 -16.84 -5.26 -1.58
N LEU A 90 -16.42 -4.44 -2.56
CA LEU A 90 -16.65 -4.71 -3.98
C LEU A 90 -15.86 -5.94 -4.44
N SER A 91 -14.65 -6.13 -3.91
CA SER A 91 -13.79 -7.28 -4.20
C SER A 91 -14.32 -8.60 -3.61
N PHE A 92 -14.80 -8.59 -2.36
CA PHE A 92 -15.36 -9.80 -1.72
C PHE A 92 -16.65 -10.30 -2.38
N VAL A 93 -17.43 -9.42 -3.02
CA VAL A 93 -18.68 -9.80 -3.70
C VAL A 93 -18.42 -10.36 -5.11
N ALA A 94 -17.25 -10.10 -5.70
CA ALA A 94 -16.86 -10.58 -7.03
C ALA A 94 -16.07 -11.90 -7.03
N ALA A 95 -15.65 -12.40 -5.86
CA ALA A 95 -14.92 -13.66 -5.68
C ALA A 95 -15.84 -14.80 -5.22
#